data_AF-A0A4S2HFF9-F1
#
_entry.id   AF-A0A4S2HFF9-F1
#
_cell.length_a   1.000
_cell.length_b   1.000
_cell.length_c   1.000
_cell.angle_alpha   90.00
_cell.angle_beta   90.00
_cell.angle_gamma   90.00
#
_symmetry.space_group_name_H-M   'P 1'
#
loop_
_entity.id
_entity.type
_entity.pdbx_description
1 polymer ?
#
loop_
_entity_poly.entity_id
_entity_poly.type
_entity_poly.pdbx_seq_one_letter_code
_entity_poly.pdbx_strand_id
1 'polypeptide(L)'
;MAARRWQATGFELQSELRRADILRAFEQFDGGVRPERFGTSVNWTVLHPVSGEPYPAKAIFALATGQSNKDINTRPARRTLAALGFELLKFEEPYKANAEGGWSEAELVAAAEIYANRWEAWRRGDSVNKAAYRREALAGALAARSQSSFERCMQNIAAIVTEDFGLPKLPGYQPLGKVGAGTRVTLAQAFAEALGLHDDDETFSVRVAHAQAALLDQPSGPPPLGRKAPIRSTRQAETFVRDARVAAWVLHQANGRCEGCASLAPFTRPNGSPYLEIHHIHRLADDGPDMVDNTVALCPNCHRRAHFGEHAEHFAAALKTVAVKRAESTR
;
A
#
# COMPACT_ATOMS: atom_id res chain seq x y z
N MET A 1 15.65 -6.67 5.08
CA MET A 1 16.38 -5.78 4.14
C MET A 1 17.76 -6.36 3.91
N ALA A 2 18.20 -6.50 2.64
CA ALA A 2 19.55 -6.97 2.33
C ALA A 2 20.56 -5.82 2.48
N ALA A 3 21.60 -6.03 3.31
CA ALA A 3 22.69 -5.09 3.50
C ALA A 3 24.02 -5.82 3.32
N ARG A 4 24.99 -5.19 2.66
CA ARG A 4 26.33 -5.76 2.45
C ARG A 4 27.36 -4.92 3.19
N ARG A 5 28.22 -5.58 3.98
CA ARG A 5 29.40 -4.97 4.60
C ARG A 5 30.34 -4.45 3.52
N TRP A 6 30.79 -3.21 3.67
CA TRP A 6 31.73 -2.61 2.74
C TRP A 6 33.11 -2.45 3.40
N GLN A 7 34.14 -2.94 2.71
CA GLN A 7 35.53 -2.78 3.12
C GLN A 7 36.23 -1.79 2.18
N ALA A 8 36.97 -0.85 2.75
CA ALA A 8 37.80 0.07 1.99
C ALA A 8 39.16 -0.57 1.69
N THR A 9 39.64 -0.46 0.46
CA THR A 9 41.02 -0.79 0.08
C THR A 9 41.76 0.48 -0.32
N GLY A 10 42.90 0.75 0.33
CA GLY A 10 43.92 1.74 -0.10
C GLY A 10 43.42 3.19 -0.23
N PHE A 11 43.17 3.87 0.90
CA PHE A 11 42.90 5.32 0.91
C PHE A 11 43.71 6.00 2.02
N GLU A 12 44.60 6.93 1.64
CA GLU A 12 45.27 7.82 2.57
C GLU A 12 44.36 9.01 2.92
N LEU A 13 44.26 9.31 4.22
CA LEU A 13 43.49 10.42 4.76
C LEU A 13 44.10 11.76 4.31
N GLN A 14 43.39 12.49 3.46
CA GLN A 14 43.75 13.87 3.06
C GLN A 14 43.14 14.95 3.99
N SER A 15 42.46 14.56 5.07
CA SER A 15 41.71 15.48 5.94
C SER A 15 42.24 15.50 7.37
N GLU A 16 42.25 16.68 8.01
CA GLU A 16 42.51 16.88 9.44
C GLU A 16 41.43 16.28 10.37
N LEU A 17 40.40 15.65 9.80
CA LEU A 17 39.28 15.05 10.53
C LEU A 17 39.73 13.84 11.35
N ARG A 18 39.47 13.86 12.66
CA ARG A 18 39.86 12.80 13.61
C ARG A 18 38.67 11.92 13.96
N ARG A 19 38.97 10.71 14.46
CA ARG A 19 37.95 9.77 14.97
C ARG A 19 37.04 10.40 16.03
N ALA A 20 37.60 11.26 16.89
CA ALA A 20 36.83 11.98 17.92
C ALA A 20 35.80 12.96 17.34
N ASP A 21 36.05 13.53 16.16
CA ASP A 21 35.11 14.44 15.50
C ASP A 21 33.88 13.67 15.00
N ILE A 22 34.09 12.45 14.50
CA ILE A 22 33.02 11.55 14.11
C ILE A 22 32.19 11.09 15.32
N LEU A 23 32.83 10.79 16.45
CA LEU A 23 32.12 10.42 17.69
C LEU A 23 31.21 11.56 18.19
N ARG A 24 31.71 12.80 18.21
CA ARG A 24 30.90 13.97 18.54
C ARG A 24 29.74 14.18 17.56
N ALA A 25 29.95 13.86 16.28
CA ALA A 25 28.89 13.93 15.28
C ALA A 25 27.76 12.91 15.52
N PHE A 26 28.07 11.72 16.07
CA PHE A 26 27.03 10.80 16.54
C PHE A 26 26.25 11.39 17.71
N GLU A 27 26.94 11.89 18.74
CA GLU A 27 26.29 12.53 19.91
C GLU A 27 25.38 13.70 19.50
N GLN A 28 25.85 14.55 18.57
CA GLN A 28 25.05 15.63 17.99
C GLN A 28 23.81 15.10 17.26
N PHE A 29 23.98 14.04 16.47
CA PHE A 29 22.87 13.42 15.76
C PHE A 29 21.84 12.80 16.72
N ASP A 30 22.29 12.14 17.77
CA ASP A 30 21.43 11.59 18.83
C ASP A 30 20.71 12.70 19.60
N GLY A 31 21.39 13.82 19.84
CA GLY A 31 20.82 15.04 20.42
C GLY A 31 19.90 15.85 19.50
N GLY A 32 19.54 15.32 18.34
CA GLY A 32 18.58 15.94 17.41
C GLY A 32 19.18 16.95 16.42
N VAL A 33 20.49 17.21 16.46
CA VAL A 33 21.15 18.11 15.50
C VAL A 33 21.18 17.44 14.13
N ARG A 34 20.86 18.21 13.08
CA ARG A 34 20.89 17.75 11.69
C ARG A 34 21.75 18.68 10.84
N PRO A 35 22.51 18.17 9.85
CA PRO A 35 23.29 19.00 8.96
C PRO A 35 22.40 19.83 8.04
N GLU A 36 22.91 20.98 7.57
CA GLU A 36 22.18 21.84 6.65
C GLU A 36 21.80 21.08 5.35
N ARG A 37 20.54 21.22 4.91
CA ARG A 37 19.97 20.47 3.76
C ARG A 37 20.07 18.95 3.89
N PHE A 38 19.84 18.44 5.11
CA PHE A 38 19.65 17.00 5.34
C PHE A 38 18.50 16.44 4.47
N GLY A 39 18.71 15.26 3.89
CA GLY A 39 17.75 14.62 2.96
C GLY A 39 17.75 13.09 3.11
N THR A 40 16.67 12.45 2.65
CA THR A 40 16.30 11.06 3.00
C THR A 40 17.05 9.94 2.26
N SER A 41 18.08 10.25 1.47
CA SER A 41 18.83 9.22 0.72
C SER A 41 20.07 8.78 1.48
N VAL A 42 20.04 7.56 2.01
CA VAL A 42 21.05 7.04 2.97
C VAL A 42 21.47 5.61 2.66
N ASN A 43 21.56 5.27 1.37
CA ASN A 43 21.97 3.94 0.91
C ASN A 43 23.35 3.51 1.46
N TRP A 44 24.09 4.43 2.07
CA TRP A 44 25.31 4.21 2.84
C TRP A 44 25.10 4.60 4.30
N THR A 45 25.29 3.64 5.20
CA THR A 45 25.22 3.84 6.65
C THR A 45 26.56 3.56 7.30
N VAL A 46 26.86 4.28 8.37
CA VAL A 46 28.00 4.08 9.25
C VAL A 46 27.49 3.55 10.59
N LEU A 47 28.14 2.52 11.14
CA LEU A 47 27.74 1.96 12.42
C LEU A 47 28.42 2.72 13.56
N HIS A 48 27.64 3.04 14.59
CA HIS A 48 28.20 3.56 15.82
C HIS A 48 29.06 2.48 16.49
N PRO A 49 30.32 2.77 16.88
CA PRO A 49 31.30 1.75 17.23
C PRO A 49 31.03 1.03 18.56
N VAL A 50 30.13 1.54 19.40
CA VAL A 50 29.76 0.93 20.69
C VAL A 50 28.38 0.31 20.65
N SER A 51 27.36 1.08 20.28
CA SER A 51 25.97 0.61 20.22
C SER A 51 25.67 -0.28 19.00
N GLY A 52 26.49 -0.20 17.95
CA GLY A 52 26.25 -0.90 16.68
C GLY A 52 25.09 -0.33 15.86
N GLU A 53 24.49 0.78 16.30
CA GLU A 53 23.34 1.38 15.62
C GLU A 53 23.73 2.00 14.26
N PRO A 54 22.86 1.91 13.24
CA PRO A 54 23.15 2.42 11.90
C PRO A 54 22.76 3.90 11.74
N TYR A 55 23.70 4.70 11.23
CA TYR A 55 23.48 6.14 10.97
C TYR A 55 23.75 6.50 9.50
N PRO A 56 23.10 7.56 8.96
CA PRO A 56 23.41 8.04 7.61
C PRO A 56 24.88 8.50 7.49
N ALA A 57 25.70 7.77 6.74
CA ALA A 57 27.15 8.03 6.67
C ALA A 57 27.47 9.45 6.21
N LYS A 58 26.70 9.96 5.25
CA LYS A 58 26.88 11.32 4.72
C LYS A 58 26.50 12.40 5.74
N ALA A 59 25.51 12.15 6.59
CA ALA A 59 25.08 13.12 7.60
C ALA A 59 26.05 13.22 8.77
N ILE A 60 26.54 12.07 9.25
CA ILE A 60 27.58 12.04 10.29
C ILE A 60 28.85 12.74 9.80
N PHE A 61 29.24 12.49 8.53
CA PHE A 61 30.36 13.20 7.94
C PHE A 61 30.13 14.71 7.81
N ALA A 62 28.91 15.13 7.44
CA ALA A 62 28.54 16.54 7.36
C ALA A 62 28.63 17.26 8.71
N LEU A 63 28.09 16.65 9.77
CA LEU A 63 28.18 17.19 11.13
C LEU A 63 29.63 17.29 11.60
N ALA A 64 30.43 16.27 11.35
CA ALA A 64 31.83 16.26 11.78
C ALA A 64 32.71 17.29 11.04
N THR A 65 32.33 17.67 9.81
CA THR A 65 33.09 18.63 8.98
C THR A 65 32.50 20.04 8.97
N GLY A 66 31.31 20.23 9.54
CA GLY A 66 30.55 21.49 9.46
C GLY A 66 30.08 21.85 8.04
N GLN A 67 30.17 20.91 7.08
CA GLN A 67 29.78 21.15 5.69
C GLN A 67 28.28 20.92 5.49
N SER A 68 27.67 21.65 4.56
CA SER A 68 26.29 21.39 4.14
C SER A 68 26.19 20.00 3.49
N ASN A 69 25.11 19.28 3.81
CA ASN A 69 24.87 17.93 3.28
C ASN A 69 24.69 17.94 1.75
N LYS A 70 24.40 19.07 1.11
CA LYS A 70 24.33 19.16 -0.36
C LYS A 70 25.71 19.10 -1.01
N ASP A 71 26.72 19.66 -0.35
CA ASP A 71 28.02 19.95 -0.96
C ASP A 71 29.01 18.80 -0.79
N ILE A 72 28.65 17.80 0.02
CA ILE A 72 29.47 16.61 0.28
C ILE A 72 29.21 15.54 -0.78
N ASN A 73 30.27 15.04 -1.38
CA ASN A 73 30.23 13.82 -2.18
C ASN A 73 30.26 12.57 -1.27
N THR A 74 29.34 11.63 -1.51
CA THR A 74 29.21 10.40 -0.71
C THR A 74 30.46 9.51 -0.77
N ARG A 75 31.24 9.56 -1.85
CA ARG A 75 32.41 8.70 -2.05
C ARG A 75 33.63 9.11 -1.18
N PRO A 76 34.02 10.39 -1.10
CA PRO A 76 35.01 10.86 -0.11
C PRO A 76 34.57 10.62 1.34
N ALA A 77 33.30 10.91 1.68
CA ALA A 77 32.78 10.73 3.04
C ALA A 77 32.93 9.28 3.54
N ARG A 78 32.45 8.30 2.77
CA ARG A 78 32.55 6.88 3.16
C ARG A 78 33.98 6.37 3.24
N ARG A 79 34.88 6.84 2.36
CA ARG A 79 36.31 6.45 2.41
C ARG A 79 36.99 7.01 3.66
N THR A 80 36.67 8.24 4.02
CA THR A 80 37.21 8.89 5.22
C THR A 80 36.72 8.21 6.48
N LEU A 81 35.42 7.90 6.58
CA LEU A 81 34.86 7.16 7.72
C LEU A 81 35.49 5.77 7.89
N ALA A 82 35.68 5.03 6.79
CA ALA A 82 36.37 3.74 6.84
C ALA A 82 37.84 3.87 7.27
N ALA A 83 38.55 4.89 6.76
CA ALA A 83 39.95 5.13 7.13
C ALA A 83 40.09 5.51 8.61
N LEU A 84 39.06 6.11 9.22
CA LEU A 84 38.98 6.38 10.66
C LEU A 84 38.52 5.18 11.51
N GLY A 85 38.35 4.00 10.88
CA GLY A 85 38.04 2.74 11.56
C GLY A 85 36.56 2.49 11.81
N PHE A 86 35.65 3.17 11.12
CA PHE A 86 34.21 2.94 11.25
C PHE A 86 33.71 1.91 10.22
N GLU A 87 32.81 1.02 10.67
CA GLU A 87 32.16 0.05 9.79
C GLU A 87 31.04 0.72 8.97
N LEU A 88 30.94 0.36 7.68
CA LEU A 88 29.94 0.89 6.77
C LEU A 88 29.11 -0.24 6.14
N LEU A 89 27.80 -0.02 6.04
CA LEU A 89 26.87 -0.90 5.34
C LEU A 89 26.28 -0.18 4.12
N LYS A 90 26.17 -0.92 3.02
CA LYS A 90 25.40 -0.50 1.85
C LYS A 90 24.06 -1.24 1.84
N PHE A 91 22.96 -0.50 1.89
CA PHE A 91 21.62 -1.06 1.71
C PHE A 91 21.24 -1.06 0.22
N GLU A 92 20.54 -2.12 -0.21
CA GLU A 92 20.00 -2.22 -1.57
C GLU A 92 18.84 -1.23 -1.81
N GLU A 93 18.16 -0.80 -0.74
CA GLU A 93 17.12 0.24 -0.73
C GLU A 93 17.43 1.34 0.31
N PRO A 94 17.04 2.61 0.10
CA PRO A 94 17.36 3.69 1.05
C PRO A 94 16.69 3.45 2.41
N TYR A 95 17.49 3.31 3.48
CA TYR A 95 17.00 3.22 4.86
C TYR A 95 16.37 4.56 5.28
N LYS A 96 15.05 4.74 5.26
CA LYS A 96 14.45 6.02 5.68
C LYS A 96 14.53 6.19 7.21
N ALA A 97 15.64 6.73 7.71
CA ALA A 97 15.66 7.35 9.03
C ALA A 97 14.72 8.56 8.98
N ASN A 98 13.74 8.60 9.88
CA ASN A 98 12.74 9.66 9.99
C ASN A 98 13.44 11.02 10.09
N ALA A 99 13.54 11.71 8.96
CA ALA A 99 14.12 13.04 8.86
C ALA A 99 12.99 14.06 9.03
N GLU A 100 13.01 14.77 10.15
CA GLU A 100 12.24 16.00 10.32
C GLU A 100 12.47 16.90 9.10
N GLY A 101 11.42 17.08 8.28
CA GLY A 101 11.43 17.86 7.04
C GLY A 101 10.91 17.13 5.80
N GLY A 102 10.96 15.79 5.75
CA GLY A 102 10.31 15.00 4.68
C GLY A 102 8.79 14.92 4.87
N TRP A 103 8.01 14.73 3.79
CA TRP A 103 6.59 14.36 3.94
C TRP A 103 6.52 12.98 4.60
N SER A 104 5.93 12.93 5.80
CA SER A 104 5.60 11.68 6.47
C SER A 104 4.48 10.96 5.73
N GLU A 105 4.34 9.66 6.00
CA GLU A 105 3.24 8.87 5.45
C GLU A 105 1.87 9.46 5.83
N ALA A 106 1.68 9.84 7.10
CA ALA A 106 0.46 10.48 7.59
C ALA A 106 0.15 11.79 6.83
N GLU A 107 1.15 12.62 6.54
CA GLU A 107 0.93 13.86 5.78
C GLU A 107 0.61 13.58 4.30
N LEU A 108 1.21 12.54 3.69
CA LEU A 108 0.88 12.14 2.33
C LEU A 108 -0.56 11.62 2.25
N VAL A 109 -0.97 10.80 3.21
CA VAL A 109 -2.34 10.30 3.33
C VAL A 109 -3.31 11.48 3.46
N ALA A 110 -3.08 12.36 4.43
CA ALA A 110 -3.92 13.54 4.63
C ALA A 110 -4.00 14.43 3.37
N ALA A 111 -2.88 14.65 2.66
CA ALA A 111 -2.89 15.42 1.42
C ALA A 111 -3.73 14.75 0.31
N ALA A 112 -3.66 13.43 0.19
CA ALA A 112 -4.43 12.69 -0.80
C ALA A 112 -5.93 12.69 -0.47
N GLU A 113 -6.31 12.49 0.79
CA GLU A 113 -7.70 12.57 1.27
C GLU A 113 -8.30 13.97 1.04
N ILE A 114 -7.55 15.01 1.40
CA ILE A 114 -7.96 16.41 1.23
C ILE A 114 -8.17 16.71 -0.27
N TYR A 115 -7.31 16.18 -1.16
CA TYR A 115 -7.50 16.29 -2.61
C TYR A 115 -8.72 15.51 -3.10
N ALA A 116 -8.90 14.26 -2.65
CA ALA A 116 -10.00 13.38 -3.00
C ALA A 116 -11.36 13.98 -2.65
N ASN A 117 -11.53 14.44 -1.40
CA ASN A 117 -12.76 15.08 -0.93
C ASN A 117 -13.11 16.30 -1.78
N ARG A 118 -12.09 17.11 -2.14
CA ARG A 118 -12.33 18.29 -2.97
C ARG A 118 -12.65 17.94 -4.42
N TRP A 119 -12.01 16.89 -4.94
CA TRP A 119 -12.28 16.36 -6.27
C TRP A 119 -13.72 15.85 -6.38
N GLU A 120 -14.21 15.17 -5.35
CA GLU A 120 -15.57 14.65 -5.32
C GLU A 120 -16.62 15.77 -5.24
N ALA A 121 -16.40 16.77 -4.38
CA ALA A 121 -17.23 17.98 -4.33
C ALA A 121 -17.31 18.69 -5.69
N TRP A 122 -16.15 18.87 -6.35
CA TRP A 122 -16.09 19.45 -7.70
C TRP A 122 -16.84 18.61 -8.73
N ARG A 123 -16.75 17.28 -8.66
CA ARG A 123 -17.51 16.36 -9.51
C ARG A 123 -19.02 16.48 -9.33
N ARG A 124 -19.49 16.84 -8.14
CA ARG A 124 -20.92 17.11 -7.85
C ARG A 124 -21.38 18.50 -8.30
N GLY A 125 -20.50 19.31 -8.88
CA GLY A 125 -20.81 20.63 -9.45
C GLY A 125 -20.24 21.81 -8.65
N ASP A 126 -19.53 21.57 -7.54
CA ASP A 126 -18.99 22.66 -6.73
C ASP A 126 -17.82 23.37 -7.44
N SER A 127 -17.74 24.69 -7.25
CA SER A 127 -16.59 25.47 -7.74
C SER A 127 -15.33 25.21 -6.92
N VAL A 128 -14.15 25.22 -7.55
CA VAL A 128 -12.87 24.98 -6.87
C VAL A 128 -12.20 26.30 -6.50
N ASN A 129 -12.19 26.63 -5.21
CA ASN A 129 -11.41 27.77 -4.69
C ASN A 129 -10.09 27.27 -4.08
N LYS A 130 -9.04 27.29 -4.90
CA LYS A 130 -7.70 26.84 -4.55
C LYS A 130 -7.10 27.57 -3.35
N ALA A 131 -7.39 28.86 -3.17
CA ALA A 131 -6.85 29.65 -2.07
C ALA A 131 -7.52 29.29 -0.73
N ALA A 132 -8.83 29.11 -0.73
CA ALA A 132 -9.58 28.67 0.45
C ALA A 132 -9.13 27.27 0.89
N TYR A 133 -9.10 26.34 -0.06
CA TYR A 133 -8.65 24.97 0.12
C TYR A 133 -7.25 24.87 0.73
N ARG A 134 -6.28 25.64 0.20
CA ARG A 134 -4.93 25.68 0.76
C ARG A 134 -4.91 26.20 2.21
N ARG A 135 -5.69 27.24 2.53
CA ARG A 135 -5.74 27.79 3.90
C ARG A 135 -6.30 26.78 4.89
N GLU A 136 -7.35 26.07 4.51
CA GLU A 136 -7.96 25.03 5.35
C GLU A 136 -6.98 23.88 5.60
N ALA A 137 -6.36 23.34 4.55
CA ALA A 137 -5.40 22.25 4.68
C ALA A 137 -4.19 22.61 5.57
N LEU A 138 -3.66 23.84 5.42
CA LEU A 138 -2.55 24.36 6.22
C LEU A 138 -2.95 24.83 7.62
N ALA A 139 -4.23 24.99 7.91
CA ALA A 139 -4.72 25.22 9.27
C ALA A 139 -4.97 23.90 10.02
N GLY A 140 -5.12 22.78 9.30
CA GLY A 140 -5.39 21.46 9.83
C GLY A 140 -4.21 20.51 9.71
N ALA A 141 -4.46 19.33 9.13
CA ALA A 141 -3.53 18.19 9.10
C ALA A 141 -2.17 18.48 8.44
N LEU A 142 -2.03 19.56 7.67
CA LEU A 142 -0.79 19.94 7.00
C LEU A 142 -0.18 21.23 7.53
N ALA A 143 -0.46 21.61 8.79
CA ALA A 143 0.01 22.85 9.40
C ALA A 143 1.54 23.03 9.44
N ALA A 144 2.30 21.93 9.43
CA ALA A 144 3.77 21.96 9.37
C ALA A 144 4.33 22.30 7.98
N ARG A 145 3.49 22.43 6.94
CA ARG A 145 3.92 22.57 5.54
C ARG A 145 3.81 24.00 5.03
N SER A 146 4.74 24.38 4.16
CA SER A 146 4.67 25.66 3.44
C SER A 146 3.65 25.61 2.30
N GLN A 147 3.15 26.78 1.89
CA GLN A 147 2.25 26.91 0.74
C GLN A 147 2.83 26.32 -0.55
N SER A 148 4.13 26.52 -0.79
CA SER A 148 4.82 25.99 -1.97
C SER A 148 4.98 24.46 -1.92
N SER A 149 5.21 23.89 -0.73
CA SER A 149 5.27 22.44 -0.53
C SER A 149 3.90 21.80 -0.79
N PHE A 150 2.84 22.40 -0.24
CA PHE A 150 1.46 21.96 -0.45
C PHE A 150 1.09 21.99 -1.94
N GLU A 151 1.34 23.12 -2.61
CA GLU A 151 1.03 23.30 -4.02
C GLU A 151 1.68 22.21 -4.89
N ARG A 152 2.96 21.94 -4.66
CA ARG A 152 3.69 20.89 -5.38
C ARG A 152 3.13 19.49 -5.08
N CYS A 153 2.72 19.22 -3.84
CA CYS A 153 2.06 17.95 -3.48
C CYS A 153 0.73 17.77 -4.22
N MET A 154 -0.11 18.81 -4.28
CA MET A 154 -1.37 18.75 -5.02
C MET A 154 -1.17 18.54 -6.54
N GLN A 155 -0.11 19.11 -7.11
CA GLN A 155 0.28 18.89 -8.51
C GLN A 155 0.80 17.46 -8.76
N ASN A 156 1.52 16.90 -7.79
CA ASN A 156 1.94 15.50 -7.81
C ASN A 156 0.74 14.55 -7.74
N ILE A 157 -0.24 14.84 -6.85
CA ILE A 157 -1.50 14.08 -6.77
C ILE A 157 -2.27 14.22 -8.08
N ALA A 158 -2.37 15.43 -8.66
CA ALA A 158 -3.02 15.64 -9.95
C ALA A 158 -2.42 14.78 -11.07
N ALA A 159 -1.10 14.56 -11.07
CA ALA A 159 -0.45 13.64 -12.00
C ALA A 159 -0.87 12.19 -11.78
N ILE A 160 -0.92 11.73 -10.52
CA ILE A 160 -1.41 10.40 -10.16
C ILE A 160 -2.86 10.20 -10.62
N VAL A 161 -3.74 11.16 -10.32
CA VAL A 161 -5.16 11.12 -10.72
C VAL A 161 -5.30 10.97 -12.24
N THR A 162 -4.52 11.71 -13.02
CA THR A 162 -4.59 11.63 -14.49
C THR A 162 -3.89 10.42 -15.08
N GLU A 163 -2.71 10.04 -14.56
CA GLU A 163 -1.86 9.01 -15.16
C GLU A 163 -2.22 7.60 -14.67
N ASP A 164 -2.47 7.44 -13.37
CA ASP A 164 -2.67 6.13 -12.74
C ASP A 164 -4.14 5.71 -12.81
N PHE A 165 -5.06 6.66 -12.55
CA PHE A 165 -6.51 6.44 -12.52
C PHE A 165 -7.25 6.87 -13.79
N GLY A 166 -6.62 7.66 -14.67
CA GLY A 166 -7.28 8.16 -15.89
C GLY A 166 -8.43 9.13 -15.63
N LEU A 167 -8.46 9.76 -14.45
CA LEU A 167 -9.52 10.68 -14.02
C LEU A 167 -9.15 12.13 -14.34
N PRO A 168 -10.12 13.04 -14.54
CA PRO A 168 -9.84 14.46 -14.71
C PRO A 168 -9.23 15.03 -13.42
N LYS A 169 -8.24 15.91 -13.55
CA LYS A 169 -7.65 16.62 -12.39
C LYS A 169 -8.52 17.76 -11.91
N LEU A 170 -8.36 18.15 -10.64
CA LEU A 170 -8.94 19.39 -10.11
C LEU A 170 -8.45 20.62 -10.92
N PRO A 171 -9.35 21.54 -11.31
CA PRO A 171 -8.98 22.81 -11.93
C PRO A 171 -7.94 23.58 -11.11
N GLY A 172 -6.93 24.14 -11.80
CA GLY A 172 -5.88 24.94 -11.17
C GLY A 172 -4.68 24.16 -10.61
N TYR A 173 -4.69 22.83 -10.63
CA TYR A 173 -3.53 21.99 -10.33
C TYR A 173 -3.01 21.34 -11.62
N GLN A 174 -1.86 21.79 -12.11
CA GLN A 174 -1.22 21.17 -13.29
C GLN A 174 -0.41 19.94 -12.86
N PRO A 175 -0.52 18.79 -13.55
CA PRO A 175 0.20 17.58 -13.21
C PRO A 175 1.71 17.81 -13.18
N LEU A 176 2.36 17.38 -12.09
CA LEU A 176 3.82 17.36 -11.99
C LEU A 176 4.29 15.91 -11.86
N GLY A 177 4.78 15.32 -12.94
CA GLY A 177 5.25 13.91 -12.98
C GLY A 177 6.57 13.62 -12.24
N LYS A 178 6.96 14.45 -11.26
CA LYS A 178 8.24 14.36 -10.54
C LYS A 178 8.05 13.78 -9.13
N VAL A 179 7.37 12.64 -9.02
CA VAL A 179 7.11 11.95 -7.75
C VAL A 179 8.02 10.72 -7.61
N GLY A 180 8.72 10.60 -6.49
CA GLY A 180 9.50 9.39 -6.20
C GLY A 180 8.59 8.18 -6.03
N ALA A 181 9.03 6.99 -6.46
CA ALA A 181 8.20 5.78 -6.53
C ALA A 181 7.43 5.47 -5.23
N GLY A 182 8.10 5.54 -4.07
CA GLY A 182 7.44 5.30 -2.78
C GLY A 182 6.37 6.34 -2.42
N THR A 183 6.63 7.62 -2.69
CA THR A 183 5.62 8.69 -2.47
C THR A 183 4.44 8.54 -3.42
N ARG A 184 4.68 8.11 -4.66
CA ARG A 184 3.62 7.87 -5.64
C ARG A 184 2.69 6.75 -5.18
N VAL A 185 3.24 5.66 -4.65
CA VAL A 185 2.47 4.54 -4.10
C VAL A 185 1.58 5.00 -2.95
N THR A 186 2.13 5.67 -1.93
CA THR A 186 1.34 6.15 -0.78
C THR A 186 0.23 7.11 -1.20
N LEU A 187 0.53 8.10 -2.06
CA LEU A 187 -0.47 9.06 -2.53
C LEU A 187 -1.57 8.39 -3.37
N ALA A 188 -1.20 7.45 -4.24
CA ALA A 188 -2.16 6.71 -5.06
C ALA A 188 -3.08 5.82 -4.20
N GLN A 189 -2.52 5.12 -3.20
CA GLN A 189 -3.29 4.29 -2.29
C GLN A 189 -4.26 5.12 -1.45
N ALA A 190 -3.79 6.20 -0.83
CA ALA A 190 -4.62 7.07 -0.01
C ALA A 190 -5.70 7.79 -0.82
N PHE A 191 -5.39 8.24 -2.04
CA PHE A 191 -6.38 8.83 -2.95
C PHE A 191 -7.44 7.79 -3.34
N ALA A 192 -7.01 6.57 -3.65
CA ALA A 192 -7.92 5.48 -3.97
C ALA A 192 -8.85 5.18 -2.79
N GLU A 193 -8.29 4.97 -1.60
CA GLU A 193 -9.04 4.69 -0.39
C GLU A 193 -10.05 5.80 -0.04
N ALA A 194 -9.63 7.06 -0.12
CA ALA A 194 -10.51 8.21 0.15
C ALA A 194 -11.72 8.30 -0.81
N LEU A 195 -11.61 7.76 -2.03
CA LEU A 195 -12.69 7.71 -3.01
C LEU A 195 -13.38 6.34 -3.08
N GLY A 196 -13.00 5.38 -2.23
CA GLY A 196 -13.41 3.98 -2.37
C GLY A 196 -12.99 3.36 -3.71
N LEU A 197 -11.98 3.91 -4.39
CA LEU A 197 -11.41 3.40 -5.64
C LEU A 197 -10.41 2.26 -5.41
N HIS A 198 -10.77 1.33 -4.54
CA HIS A 198 -10.00 0.11 -4.35
C HIS A 198 -10.03 -0.75 -5.63
N ASP A 199 -9.06 -1.64 -5.85
CA ASP A 199 -9.19 -2.69 -6.87
C ASP A 199 -9.73 -3.96 -6.20
N ASP A 200 -10.80 -3.81 -5.41
CA ASP A 200 -11.61 -4.93 -4.98
C ASP A 200 -12.68 -5.25 -6.03
N ASP A 201 -13.23 -6.46 -5.95
CA ASP A 201 -14.19 -7.00 -6.91
C ASP A 201 -15.37 -6.01 -7.15
N GLU A 202 -15.80 -5.27 -6.13
CA GLU A 202 -16.94 -4.35 -6.20
C GLU A 202 -16.59 -3.09 -7.00
N THR A 203 -15.50 -2.42 -6.64
CA THR A 203 -15.06 -1.20 -7.34
C THR A 203 -14.61 -1.50 -8.77
N PHE A 204 -13.96 -2.65 -8.99
CA PHE A 204 -13.61 -3.11 -10.33
C PHE A 204 -14.87 -3.33 -11.17
N SER A 205 -15.92 -3.94 -10.59
CA SER A 205 -17.21 -4.14 -11.26
C SER A 205 -17.86 -2.82 -11.67
N VAL A 206 -17.80 -1.78 -10.83
CA VAL A 206 -18.29 -0.43 -11.20
C VAL A 206 -17.53 0.15 -12.39
N ARG A 207 -16.20 0.01 -12.41
CA ARG A 207 -15.36 0.47 -13.53
C ARG A 207 -15.66 -0.30 -14.82
N VAL A 208 -15.94 -1.61 -14.71
CA VAL A 208 -16.39 -2.44 -15.83
C VAL A 208 -17.74 -1.95 -16.35
N ALA A 209 -18.73 -1.69 -15.49
CA ALA A 209 -20.04 -1.19 -15.89
C ALA A 209 -19.94 0.16 -16.62
N HIS A 210 -19.10 1.08 -16.13
CA HIS A 210 -18.84 2.36 -16.80
C HIS A 210 -18.18 2.17 -18.18
N ALA A 211 -17.19 1.27 -18.28
CA ALA A 211 -16.55 0.96 -19.56
C ALA A 211 -17.53 0.31 -20.55
N GLN A 212 -18.44 -0.55 -20.07
CA GLN A 212 -19.50 -1.15 -20.88
C GLN A 212 -20.48 -0.09 -21.40
N ALA A 213 -20.89 0.86 -20.57
CA ALA A 213 -21.74 1.97 -21.00
C ALA A 213 -21.09 2.79 -22.12
N ALA A 214 -19.80 3.11 -21.99
CA ALA A 214 -19.05 3.81 -23.05
C ALA A 214 -18.92 3.00 -24.35
N LEU A 215 -18.88 1.66 -24.27
CA LEU A 215 -18.86 0.79 -25.44
C LEU A 215 -20.23 0.70 -26.15
N LEU A 216 -21.34 0.88 -25.43
CA LEU A 216 -22.67 0.97 -26.05
C LEU A 216 -22.78 2.22 -26.94
N ASP A 217 -22.15 3.33 -26.54
CA ASP A 217 -22.15 4.58 -27.30
C ASP A 217 -21.22 4.54 -28.53
N GLN A 218 -20.14 3.74 -28.49
CA GLN A 218 -19.20 3.55 -29.60
C GLN A 218 -18.78 2.07 -29.75
N PRO A 219 -19.63 1.22 -30.35
CA PRO A 219 -19.43 -0.23 -30.38
C PRO A 219 -18.30 -0.69 -31.32
N SER A 220 -17.87 0.15 -32.27
CA SER A 220 -16.84 -0.17 -33.27
C SER A 220 -15.54 0.56 -32.98
N GLY A 221 -14.81 0.12 -31.95
CA GLY A 221 -13.46 0.56 -31.65
C GLY A 221 -12.46 -0.61 -31.71
N PRO A 222 -11.16 -0.35 -31.97
CA PRO A 222 -10.14 -1.37 -31.78
C PRO A 222 -10.10 -1.83 -30.31
N PRO A 223 -9.72 -3.08 -30.01
CA PRO A 223 -9.55 -3.54 -28.63
C PRO A 223 -8.63 -2.61 -27.84
N PRO A 224 -8.89 -2.39 -26.53
CA PRO A 224 -8.02 -1.57 -25.71
C PRO A 224 -6.61 -2.18 -25.64
N LEU A 225 -5.59 -1.33 -25.72
CA LEU A 225 -4.18 -1.76 -25.74
C LEU A 225 -3.73 -2.48 -24.44
N GLY A 226 -4.46 -2.30 -23.34
CA GLY A 226 -4.14 -2.88 -22.04
C GLY A 226 -2.87 -2.29 -21.40
N ARG A 227 -2.34 -2.97 -20.37
CA ARG A 227 -1.09 -2.59 -19.67
C ARG A 227 -0.09 -3.74 -19.73
N LYS A 228 1.04 -3.56 -20.44
CA LYS A 228 2.12 -4.58 -20.56
C LYS A 228 2.83 -4.86 -19.22
N ALA A 229 2.87 -3.88 -18.33
CA ALA A 229 3.40 -4.00 -16.98
C ALA A 229 2.29 -3.55 -16.00
N PRO A 230 1.48 -4.48 -15.45
CA PRO A 230 0.43 -4.12 -14.52
C PRO A 230 1.02 -3.56 -13.22
N ILE A 231 0.30 -2.61 -12.61
CA ILE A 231 0.66 -2.04 -11.31
C ILE A 231 0.40 -3.10 -10.25
N ARG A 232 1.39 -3.37 -9.41
CA ARG A 232 1.21 -4.24 -8.23
C ARG A 232 0.82 -3.38 -7.04
N SER A 233 -0.31 -3.72 -6.41
CA SER A 233 -0.69 -3.21 -5.09
C SER A 233 -0.48 -4.31 -4.05
N THR A 234 -0.04 -3.93 -2.85
CA THR A 234 0.03 -4.82 -1.69
C THR A 234 -1.05 -4.38 -0.70
N ARG A 235 -1.86 -5.31 -0.22
CA ARG A 235 -2.92 -5.09 0.77
C ARG A 235 -2.67 -6.02 1.96
N GLN A 236 -2.76 -5.48 3.18
CA GLN A 236 -2.88 -6.31 4.39
C GLN A 236 -4.35 -6.71 4.53
N ALA A 237 -4.61 -7.99 4.76
CA ALA A 237 -5.96 -8.51 4.94
C ALA A 237 -6.00 -9.34 6.22
N GLU A 238 -7.00 -9.07 7.05
CA GLU A 238 -7.33 -9.95 8.16
C GLU A 238 -8.07 -11.17 7.62
N THR A 239 -7.69 -12.35 8.10
CA THR A 239 -8.28 -13.61 7.65
C THR A 239 -8.61 -14.49 8.86
N PHE A 240 -9.70 -15.24 8.75
CA PHE A 240 -10.09 -16.21 9.77
C PHE A 240 -9.38 -17.54 9.53
N VAL A 241 -8.81 -18.10 10.59
CA VAL A 241 -8.36 -19.50 10.61
C VAL A 241 -9.59 -20.39 10.76
N ARG A 242 -9.97 -21.09 9.68
CA ARG A 242 -11.15 -21.95 9.63
C ARG A 242 -10.83 -23.36 10.16
N ASP A 243 -11.79 -23.99 10.82
CA ASP A 243 -11.69 -25.37 11.29
C ASP A 243 -11.82 -26.34 10.11
N ALA A 244 -10.70 -26.95 9.75
CA ALA A 244 -10.63 -27.92 8.66
C ALA A 244 -11.55 -29.14 8.88
N ARG A 245 -11.91 -29.48 10.13
CA ARG A 245 -12.79 -30.61 10.45
C ARG A 245 -14.24 -30.31 10.05
N VAL A 246 -14.71 -29.08 10.24
CA VAL A 246 -16.03 -28.62 9.79
C VAL A 246 -16.10 -28.72 8.27
N ALA A 247 -15.12 -28.14 7.57
CA ALA A 247 -15.04 -28.18 6.12
C ALA A 247 -15.01 -29.62 5.57
N ALA A 248 -14.12 -30.47 6.11
CA ALA A 248 -13.99 -31.86 5.67
C ALA A 248 -15.28 -32.66 5.90
N TRP A 249 -15.93 -32.48 7.06
CA TRP A 249 -17.17 -33.16 7.37
C TRP A 249 -18.31 -32.73 6.44
N VAL A 250 -18.49 -31.42 6.20
CA VAL A 250 -19.53 -30.91 5.29
C VAL A 250 -19.31 -31.41 3.86
N LEU A 251 -18.07 -31.38 3.35
CA LEU A 251 -17.75 -31.91 2.02
C LEU A 251 -18.01 -33.42 1.90
N HIS A 252 -17.71 -34.18 2.96
CA HIS A 252 -17.98 -35.60 3.01
C HIS A 252 -19.49 -35.89 2.95
N GLN A 253 -20.29 -35.20 3.77
CA GLN A 253 -21.75 -35.36 3.78
C GLN A 253 -22.40 -34.93 2.46
N ALA A 254 -21.86 -33.90 1.80
CA ALA A 254 -22.34 -33.44 0.50
C ALA A 254 -22.12 -34.48 -0.61
N ASN A 255 -21.22 -35.45 -0.42
CA ASN A 255 -20.95 -36.56 -1.33
C ASN A 255 -20.80 -36.14 -2.80
N GLY A 256 -20.05 -35.05 -3.03
CA GLY A 256 -19.80 -34.51 -4.35
C GLY A 256 -21.00 -33.85 -5.04
N ARG A 257 -22.08 -33.56 -4.31
CA ARG A 257 -23.24 -32.80 -4.80
C ARG A 257 -23.33 -31.44 -4.13
N CYS A 258 -23.63 -30.42 -4.92
CA CYS A 258 -23.89 -29.08 -4.41
C CYS A 258 -25.16 -29.08 -3.53
N GLU A 259 -25.06 -28.53 -2.33
CA GLU A 259 -26.19 -28.47 -1.39
C GLU A 259 -27.19 -27.36 -1.72
N GLY A 260 -26.86 -26.48 -2.66
CA GLY A 260 -27.75 -25.42 -3.15
C GLY A 260 -28.57 -25.79 -4.39
N CYS A 261 -28.02 -26.62 -5.30
CA CYS A 261 -28.70 -26.99 -6.54
C CYS A 261 -28.80 -28.50 -6.80
N ALA A 262 -28.26 -29.34 -5.90
CA ALA A 262 -28.21 -30.80 -6.00
C ALA A 262 -27.42 -31.40 -7.19
N SER A 263 -26.88 -30.55 -8.08
CA SER A 263 -25.99 -30.97 -9.17
C SER A 263 -24.68 -31.55 -8.63
N LEU A 264 -24.08 -32.47 -9.39
CA LEU A 264 -22.73 -32.95 -9.13
C LEU A 264 -21.72 -31.81 -9.20
N ALA A 265 -20.60 -31.97 -8.50
CA ALA A 265 -19.46 -31.08 -8.59
C ALA A 265 -19.03 -30.90 -10.06
N PRO A 266 -18.67 -29.67 -10.47
CA PRO A 266 -18.37 -29.36 -11.87
C PRO A 266 -17.13 -30.09 -12.41
N PHE A 267 -16.19 -30.46 -11.54
CA PHE A 267 -14.99 -31.20 -11.89
C PHE A 267 -14.39 -31.89 -10.65
N THR A 268 -13.41 -32.76 -10.88
CA THR A 268 -12.63 -33.44 -9.85
C THR A 268 -11.27 -32.78 -9.67
N ARG A 269 -10.80 -32.69 -8.43
CA ARG A 269 -9.43 -32.26 -8.09
C ARG A 269 -8.40 -33.30 -8.55
N PRO A 270 -7.11 -32.93 -8.64
CA PRO A 270 -6.04 -33.88 -8.98
C PRO A 270 -5.97 -35.11 -8.07
N ASN A 271 -6.42 -35.00 -6.82
CA ASN A 271 -6.51 -36.10 -5.86
C ASN A 271 -7.79 -36.96 -6.01
N GLY A 272 -8.57 -36.77 -7.07
CA GLY A 272 -9.82 -37.49 -7.34
C GLY A 272 -11.06 -36.98 -6.60
N SER A 273 -10.92 -36.07 -5.62
CA SER A 273 -12.08 -35.56 -4.86
C SER A 273 -12.94 -34.59 -5.69
N PRO A 274 -14.28 -34.58 -5.51
CA PRO A 274 -15.17 -33.64 -6.20
C PRO A 274 -14.94 -32.18 -5.73
N TYR A 275 -14.89 -31.24 -6.67
CA TYR A 275 -14.67 -29.82 -6.36
C TYR A 275 -15.97 -29.11 -5.94
N LEU A 276 -16.11 -28.87 -4.64
CA LEU A 276 -17.10 -27.94 -4.06
C LEU A 276 -16.38 -26.95 -3.14
N GLU A 277 -16.97 -25.79 -2.96
CA GLU A 277 -16.49 -24.68 -2.13
C GLU A 277 -17.30 -24.63 -0.84
N ILE A 278 -16.60 -24.43 0.27
CA ILE A 278 -17.22 -24.25 1.59
C ILE A 278 -17.69 -22.81 1.73
N HIS A 279 -18.96 -22.65 2.09
CA HIS A 279 -19.60 -21.37 2.33
C HIS A 279 -20.24 -21.32 3.71
N HIS A 280 -19.96 -20.27 4.47
CA HIS A 280 -20.65 -19.95 5.72
C HIS A 280 -21.88 -19.11 5.40
N ILE A 281 -23.06 -19.61 5.75
CA ILE A 281 -24.35 -18.97 5.45
C ILE A 281 -24.45 -17.62 6.17
N HIS A 282 -24.17 -17.61 7.47
CA HIS A 282 -23.82 -16.39 8.19
C HIS A 282 -22.29 -16.26 8.15
N ARG A 283 -21.79 -15.25 7.42
CA ARG A 283 -20.36 -15.14 7.11
C ARG A 283 -19.54 -14.89 8.37
N LEU A 284 -18.31 -15.41 8.41
CA LEU A 284 -17.38 -15.16 9.52
C LEU A 284 -17.08 -13.66 9.71
N ALA A 285 -17.04 -12.89 8.63
CA ALA A 285 -16.84 -11.44 8.66
C ALA A 285 -18.02 -10.68 9.27
N ASP A 286 -19.20 -11.31 9.35
CA ASP A 286 -20.40 -10.75 10.00
C ASP A 286 -20.66 -11.44 11.35
N ASP A 287 -19.60 -11.90 12.04
CA ASP A 287 -19.66 -12.62 13.32
C ASP A 287 -20.35 -14.01 13.29
N GLY A 288 -20.43 -14.64 12.10
CA GLY A 288 -20.96 -15.99 11.97
C GLY A 288 -20.06 -17.07 12.56
N PRO A 289 -20.64 -18.14 13.15
CA PRO A 289 -19.86 -19.22 13.75
C PRO A 289 -19.30 -20.18 12.69
N ASP A 290 -18.11 -20.72 12.93
CA ASP A 290 -17.52 -21.79 12.12
C ASP A 290 -18.03 -23.17 12.58
N MET A 291 -19.28 -23.48 12.23
CA MET A 291 -20.00 -24.67 12.69
C MET A 291 -20.71 -25.39 11.55
N VAL A 292 -20.87 -26.71 11.68
CA VAL A 292 -21.48 -27.56 10.65
C VAL A 292 -22.91 -27.17 10.30
N ASP A 293 -23.67 -26.50 11.17
CA ASP A 293 -25.04 -26.04 10.92
C ASP A 293 -25.10 -24.61 10.32
N ASN A 294 -23.95 -23.95 10.17
CA ASN A 294 -23.77 -22.67 9.50
C ASN A 294 -22.97 -22.79 8.20
N THR A 295 -22.52 -23.99 7.84
CA THR A 295 -21.62 -24.21 6.70
C THR A 295 -22.27 -25.11 5.65
N VAL A 296 -22.07 -24.85 4.37
CA VAL A 296 -22.57 -25.69 3.25
C VAL A 296 -21.50 -25.89 2.17
N ALA A 297 -21.60 -26.98 1.42
CA ALA A 297 -20.78 -27.26 0.25
C ALA A 297 -21.52 -26.88 -1.04
N LEU A 298 -20.98 -25.91 -1.77
CA LEU A 298 -21.61 -25.35 -2.97
C LEU A 298 -20.71 -25.51 -4.20
N CYS A 299 -21.32 -25.64 -5.38
CA CYS A 299 -20.58 -25.44 -6.63
C CYS A 299 -20.24 -23.94 -6.78
N PRO A 300 -19.23 -23.57 -7.60
CA PRO A 300 -18.81 -22.17 -7.77
C PRO A 300 -19.96 -21.22 -8.14
N ASN A 301 -20.90 -21.69 -8.97
CA ASN A 301 -22.06 -20.91 -9.39
C ASN A 301 -23.02 -20.63 -8.21
N CYS A 302 -23.33 -21.65 -7.41
CA CYS A 302 -24.18 -21.47 -6.23
C CYS A 302 -23.47 -20.66 -5.14
N HIS A 303 -22.17 -20.81 -4.98
CA HIS A 303 -21.38 -20.03 -4.04
C HIS A 303 -21.43 -18.54 -4.39
N ARG A 304 -21.20 -18.18 -5.66
CA ARG A 304 -21.32 -16.79 -6.13
C ARG A 304 -22.75 -16.27 -6.05
N ARG A 305 -23.77 -17.10 -6.34
CA ARG A 305 -25.19 -16.74 -6.16
C ARG A 305 -25.52 -16.41 -4.70
N ALA A 306 -24.95 -17.12 -3.74
CA ALA A 306 -25.14 -16.83 -2.31
C ALA A 306 -24.55 -15.47 -1.89
N HIS A 307 -23.50 -15.00 -2.58
CA HIS A 307 -22.91 -13.69 -2.31
C HIS A 307 -23.56 -12.54 -3.08
N PHE A 308 -23.91 -12.75 -4.36
CA PHE A 308 -24.21 -11.66 -5.30
C PHE A 308 -25.53 -11.83 -6.05
N GLY A 309 -26.29 -12.91 -5.81
CA GLY A 309 -27.56 -13.12 -6.49
C GLY A 309 -28.62 -12.11 -6.04
N GLU A 310 -29.48 -11.67 -6.96
CA GLU A 310 -30.61 -10.75 -6.69
C GLU A 310 -31.51 -11.21 -5.52
N HIS A 311 -31.55 -12.51 -5.25
CA HIS A 311 -32.31 -13.13 -4.15
C HIS A 311 -31.41 -13.93 -3.21
N ALA A 312 -30.20 -13.42 -2.92
CA ALA A 312 -29.23 -14.05 -2.05
C ALA A 312 -29.79 -14.40 -0.67
N GLU A 313 -30.59 -13.50 -0.06
CA GLU A 313 -31.21 -13.74 1.25
C GLU A 313 -32.16 -14.94 1.26
N HIS A 314 -33.05 -15.04 0.25
CA HIS A 314 -33.95 -16.18 0.11
C HIS A 314 -33.17 -17.48 -0.12
N PHE A 315 -32.09 -17.41 -0.91
CA PHE A 315 -31.22 -18.56 -1.13
C PHE A 315 -30.46 -18.95 0.16
N ALA A 316 -29.99 -17.99 0.95
CA ALA A 316 -29.33 -18.24 2.24
C ALA A 316 -30.29 -18.90 3.24
N ALA A 317 -31.56 -18.49 3.29
CA ALA A 317 -32.58 -19.12 4.12
C ALA A 317 -32.83 -20.60 3.72
N ALA A 318 -32.87 -20.88 2.41
CA ALA A 318 -32.97 -22.25 1.91
C ALA A 318 -31.73 -23.08 2.29
N LEU A 319 -30.53 -22.53 2.13
CA LEU A 319 -29.27 -23.18 2.52
C LEU A 319 -29.20 -23.45 4.03
N LYS A 320 -29.71 -22.54 4.87
CA LYS A 320 -29.79 -22.75 6.32
C LYS A 320 -30.66 -23.95 6.67
N THR A 321 -31.79 -24.11 5.98
CA THR A 321 -32.65 -25.29 6.17
C THR A 321 -31.91 -26.59 5.81
N VAL A 322 -31.12 -26.59 4.74
CA VAL A 322 -30.30 -27.75 4.34
C VAL A 322 -29.23 -28.05 5.38
N ALA A 323 -28.49 -27.04 5.83
CA ALA A 323 -27.40 -27.20 6.80
C ALA A 323 -27.88 -27.75 8.14
N VAL A 324 -28.98 -27.23 8.67
CA VAL A 324 -29.59 -27.68 9.93
C VAL A 324 -30.08 -29.13 9.81
N LYS A 325 -30.84 -29.46 8.76
CA LYS A 325 -31.35 -30.82 8.55
C LYS A 325 -30.22 -31.84 8.45
N ARG A 326 -29.12 -31.51 7.75
CA ARG A 326 -27.94 -32.38 7.66
C ARG A 326 -27.28 -32.57 9.02
N ALA A 327 -27.09 -31.49 9.79
CA ALA A 327 -26.48 -31.54 11.11
C ALA A 327 -27.31 -32.38 12.11
N GLU A 328 -28.63 -32.31 12.02
CA GLU A 328 -29.55 -33.10 12.85
C GLU A 328 -29.61 -34.57 12.43
N SER A 329 -29.60 -34.86 11.12
CA SER A 329 -29.70 -36.24 10.60
C SER A 329 -28.48 -37.12 10.94
N THR A 330 -27.43 -36.54 11.52
CA THR A 330 -26.17 -37.22 11.86
C THR A 330 -25.90 -37.25 13.37
N ARG A 331 -26.84 -36.73 14.19
CA ARG A 331 -26.82 -36.81 15.66
C ARG A 331 -27.65 -38.00 16.13
#